data_AF-A0A961E8K5-F1
#
_entry.id   AF-A0A961E8K5-F1
#
_cell.length_a   1.000
_cell.length_b   1.000
_cell.length_c   1.000
_cell.angle_alpha   90.00
_cell.angle_beta   90.00
_cell.angle_gamma   90.00
#
_symmetry.space_group_name_H-M   'P 1'
#
loop_
_entity.id
_entity.type
_entity.pdbx_description
1 polymer ?
#
loop_
_entity_poly.entity_id
_entity_poly.type
_entity_poly.pdbx_seq_one_letter_code
_entity_poly.pdbx_strand_id
1 'polypeptide(L)'
;MAFSDDELEEFYRAVEQRTAWSRPRPLRRGKPQTVQCPTQYKDCYRTPVEATEAIERSRSTRYGVPWLRSYHCECGSWHLTSSPDYRGDGDHTGDHPRERRRRGRRH
;
A
#
# COMPACT_ATOMS: atom_id res chain seq x y z
N MET A 1 8.64 26.12 31.01
CA MET A 1 9.74 27.07 30.71
C MET A 1 9.75 27.28 29.21
N ALA A 2 9.68 28.53 28.77
CA ALA A 2 9.83 28.93 27.37
C ALA A 2 11.21 29.57 27.23
N PHE A 3 11.88 29.34 26.10
CA PHE A 3 13.17 29.95 25.78
C PHE A 3 13.03 31.48 25.70
N SER A 4 14.06 32.22 26.13
CA SER A 4 14.13 33.65 25.81
C SER A 4 14.44 33.84 24.32
N ASP A 5 14.13 35.01 23.79
CA ASP A 5 14.44 35.37 22.39
C ASP A 5 15.95 35.20 22.09
N ASP A 6 16.82 35.60 23.01
CA ASP A 6 18.27 35.46 22.86
C ASP A 6 18.72 33.99 22.82
N GLU A 7 18.13 33.14 23.67
CA GLU A 7 18.45 31.70 23.72
C GLU A 7 17.95 30.98 22.46
N LEU A 8 16.83 31.44 21.90
CA LEU A 8 16.29 30.95 20.64
C LEU A 8 17.18 31.34 19.45
N GLU A 9 17.67 32.59 19.41
CA GLU A 9 18.55 33.07 18.36
C GLU A 9 19.91 32.35 18.39
N GLU A 10 20.48 32.12 19.57
CA GLU A 10 21.73 31.35 19.73
C GLU A 10 21.56 29.90 19.25
N PHE A 11 20.41 29.28 19.55
CA PHE A 11 20.07 27.94 19.07
C PHE A 11 20.00 27.88 17.54
N TYR A 12 19.29 28.82 16.90
CA TYR A 12 19.20 28.86 15.44
C TYR A 12 20.58 29.09 14.80
N ARG A 13 21.39 29.99 15.35
CA ARG A 13 22.75 30.26 14.86
C ARG A 13 23.65 29.03 14.96
N ALA A 14 23.55 28.25 16.02
CA ALA A 14 24.28 26.99 16.19
C ALA A 14 23.84 25.92 15.19
N VAL A 15 22.54 25.84 14.90
CA VAL A 15 21.99 24.92 13.89
C VAL A 15 22.52 25.28 12.50
N GLU A 16 22.48 26.57 12.12
CA GLU A 16 22.95 27.05 10.82
C GLU A 16 24.43 26.72 10.58
N GLN A 17 25.30 26.99 11.56
CA GLN A 17 26.74 26.67 11.48
C GLN A 17 26.98 25.16 11.28
N ARG A 18 26.21 24.31 11.97
CA ARG A 18 26.31 22.86 11.84
C ARG A 18 25.83 22.36 10.49
N THR A 19 24.82 22.99 9.91
CA THR A 19 24.26 22.62 8.61
C THR A 19 25.02 23.23 7.42
N ALA A 20 25.74 24.34 7.61
CA ALA A 20 26.46 25.07 6.56
C ALA A 20 27.54 24.22 5.84
N TRP A 21 28.13 23.22 6.50
CA TRP A 21 29.13 22.32 5.90
C TRP A 21 28.59 20.95 5.46
N SER A 22 27.28 20.73 5.51
CA SER A 22 26.70 19.46 5.05
C SER A 22 26.66 19.41 3.52
N ARG A 23 27.63 18.72 2.91
CA ARG A 23 27.54 18.30 1.49
C ARG A 23 26.22 17.54 1.29
N PRO A 24 25.51 17.70 0.16
CA PRO A 24 24.33 16.90 -0.14
C PRO A 24 24.75 15.42 -0.10
N ARG A 25 24.28 14.71 0.93
CA ARG A 25 24.41 13.25 0.95
C ARG A 25 23.68 12.74 -0.29
N PRO A 26 24.30 11.85 -1.09
CA PRO A 26 23.54 11.17 -2.13
C PRO A 26 22.32 10.54 -1.46
N LEU A 27 21.12 10.90 -1.96
CA LEU A 27 19.85 10.35 -1.53
C LEU A 27 19.99 8.84 -1.56
N ARG A 28 20.22 8.23 -0.39
CA ARG A 28 20.06 6.78 -0.26
C ARG A 28 18.60 6.55 -0.62
N ARG A 29 18.36 5.80 -1.70
CA ARG A 29 17.03 5.30 -2.10
C ARG A 29 16.26 5.00 -0.81
N GLY A 30 15.16 5.72 -0.63
CA GLY A 30 14.46 5.83 0.64
C GLY A 30 14.34 4.45 1.30
N LYS A 31 14.83 4.35 2.52
CA LYS A 31 14.46 3.24 3.41
C LYS A 31 12.93 3.27 3.44
N PRO A 32 12.21 2.19 3.06
CA PRO A 32 10.76 2.24 3.06
C PRO A 32 10.34 2.65 4.47
N GLN A 33 9.65 3.79 4.58
CA GLN A 33 8.99 4.13 5.82
C GLN A 33 8.12 2.93 6.15
N THR A 34 8.23 2.42 7.37
CA THR A 34 7.40 1.31 7.84
C THR A 34 5.99 1.84 8.04
N VAL A 35 5.30 2.14 6.93
CA VAL A 35 3.85 2.27 6.93
C VAL A 35 3.36 0.92 7.41
N GLN A 36 2.85 0.88 8.64
CA GLN A 36 2.27 -0.35 9.16
C GLN A 36 1.16 -0.76 8.20
N CYS A 37 1.31 -1.92 7.56
CA CYS A 37 0.30 -2.41 6.64
C CYS A 37 -1.05 -2.44 7.35
N PRO A 38 -2.12 -1.86 6.78
CA PRO A 38 -3.46 -1.90 7.39
C PRO A 38 -3.97 -3.35 7.58
N THR A 39 -3.39 -4.31 6.86
CA THR A 39 -3.72 -5.74 6.93
C THR A 39 -2.51 -6.59 7.27
N GLN A 40 -1.91 -6.38 8.44
CA GLN A 40 -0.73 -7.13 8.92
C GLN A 40 -0.93 -8.66 8.99
N TYR A 41 -2.18 -9.11 9.07
CA TYR A 41 -2.55 -10.53 9.18
C TYR A 41 -2.78 -11.21 7.82
N LYS A 42 -2.70 -10.47 6.71
CA LYS A 42 -2.88 -11.01 5.35
C LYS A 42 -1.54 -11.25 4.69
N ASP A 43 -1.50 -12.24 3.79
CA ASP A 43 -0.35 -12.47 2.93
C ASP A 43 0.01 -11.21 2.13
N CYS A 44 1.31 -10.92 2.10
CA CYS A 44 1.92 -9.83 1.34
C CYS A 44 2.72 -10.44 0.18
N TYR A 45 2.44 -10.01 -1.04
CA TYR A 45 3.20 -10.41 -2.22
C TYR A 45 4.09 -9.27 -2.69
N ARG A 46 5.28 -9.60 -3.19
CA ARG A 46 6.27 -8.59 -3.59
C ARG A 46 5.98 -8.05 -4.98
N THR A 47 5.39 -8.87 -5.83
CA THR A 47 5.10 -8.54 -7.24
C THR A 47 3.63 -8.78 -7.59
N PRO A 48 3.09 -8.10 -8.62
CA PRO A 48 1.72 -8.35 -9.09
C PRO A 48 1.52 -9.77 -9.64
N VAL A 49 2.59 -10.37 -10.17
CA VAL A 49 2.57 -11.74 -10.71
C VAL A 49 2.37 -12.75 -9.59
N GLU A 50 3.16 -12.66 -8.51
CA GLU A 50 3.01 -13.52 -7.33
C GLU A 50 1.60 -13.43 -6.72
N ALA A 51 1.02 -12.23 -6.70
CA ALA A 51 -0.35 -12.05 -6.22
C ALA A 51 -1.38 -12.73 -7.14
N THR A 52 -1.18 -12.66 -8.46
CA THR A 52 -2.04 -13.34 -9.45
C THR A 52 -1.94 -14.86 -9.31
N GLU A 53 -0.72 -15.40 -9.20
CA GLU A 53 -0.49 -16.83 -8.97
C GLU A 53 -1.15 -17.32 -7.68
N ALA A 54 -1.15 -16.50 -6.61
CA ALA A 54 -1.84 -16.83 -5.37
C ALA A 54 -3.37 -16.88 -5.53
N ILE A 55 -3.96 -16.00 -6.35
CA ILE A 55 -5.38 -16.08 -6.69
C ILE A 55 -5.69 -17.37 -7.44
N GLU A 56 -4.87 -17.73 -8.42
CA GLU A 56 -5.04 -18.96 -9.21
C GLU A 56 -4.93 -20.21 -8.33
N ARG A 57 -3.94 -20.26 -7.44
CA ARG A 57 -3.77 -21.33 -6.44
C ARG A 57 -4.97 -21.44 -5.50
N SER A 58 -5.53 -20.29 -5.08
CA SER A 58 -6.72 -20.27 -4.23
C SER A 58 -7.95 -20.84 -4.96
N ARG A 59 -8.09 -20.55 -6.25
CA ARG A 59 -9.16 -21.11 -7.11
C ARG A 59 -9.02 -22.60 -7.36
N SER A 60 -7.79 -23.10 -7.52
CA SER A 60 -7.55 -24.52 -7.75
C SER A 60 -7.73 -25.37 -6.49
N THR A 61 -7.47 -24.80 -5.31
CA THR A 61 -7.49 -25.55 -4.04
C THR A 61 -8.89 -25.68 -3.43
N ARG A 62 -9.78 -24.69 -3.64
CA ARG A 62 -11.13 -24.71 -3.08
C ARG A 62 -12.19 -24.34 -4.10
N TYR A 63 -13.18 -25.22 -4.28
CA TYR A 63 -14.40 -24.88 -4.99
C TYR A 63 -15.22 -23.86 -4.20
N GLY A 64 -15.77 -22.85 -4.89
CA GLY A 64 -16.63 -21.83 -4.29
C GLY A 64 -15.90 -20.68 -3.59
N VAL A 65 -14.59 -20.50 -3.82
CA VAL A 65 -13.90 -19.30 -3.33
C VAL A 65 -14.50 -18.04 -3.95
N PRO A 66 -14.71 -16.97 -3.16
CA PRO A 66 -15.11 -15.67 -3.68
C PRO A 66 -14.08 -15.16 -4.68
N TRP A 67 -14.52 -14.33 -5.62
CA TRP A 67 -13.65 -13.77 -6.64
C TRP A 67 -12.63 -12.82 -5.99
N LEU A 68 -11.41 -13.32 -5.81
CA LEU A 68 -10.30 -12.56 -5.25
C LEU A 68 -9.69 -11.64 -6.31
N ARG A 69 -9.29 -10.44 -5.88
CA ARG A 69 -8.58 -9.43 -6.65
C ARG A 69 -7.29 -9.06 -5.92
N SER A 70 -6.27 -8.65 -6.66
CA SER A 70 -5.03 -8.10 -6.10
C SER A 70 -5.08 -6.56 -6.11
N TYR A 71 -4.45 -5.92 -5.14
CA TYR A 71 -4.25 -4.48 -5.10
C TYR A 71 -2.88 -4.13 -4.51
N HIS A 72 -2.31 -3.01 -4.95
CA HIS A 72 -1.09 -2.46 -4.36
C HIS A 72 -1.44 -1.64 -3.11
N CYS A 73 -0.89 -2.03 -1.97
CA CYS A 73 -1.16 -1.37 -0.69
C CYS A 73 -0.14 -0.28 -0.40
N GLU A 74 -0.51 0.67 0.47
CA GLU A 74 0.35 1.77 0.91
C GLU A 74 1.62 1.30 1.64
N CYS A 75 1.66 0.06 2.13
CA CYS A 75 2.88 -0.55 2.67
C CYS A 75 3.91 -0.97 1.60
N GLY A 76 3.57 -0.85 0.31
CA GLY A 76 4.42 -1.22 -0.81
C GLY A 76 4.37 -2.71 -1.18
N SER A 77 3.41 -3.46 -0.66
CA SER A 77 3.17 -4.87 -1.01
C SER A 77 1.83 -5.06 -1.73
N TRP A 78 1.72 -6.13 -2.49
CA TRP A 78 0.48 -6.56 -3.13
C TRP A 78 -0.33 -7.44 -2.18
N HIS A 79 -1.61 -7.15 -2.04
CA HIS A 79 -2.52 -7.89 -1.16
C HIS A 79 -3.75 -8.38 -1.92
N LEU A 80 -4.42 -9.39 -1.37
CA LEU A 80 -5.66 -9.94 -1.92
C LEU A 80 -6.90 -9.43 -1.18
N THR A 81 -7.93 -9.10 -1.94
CA THR A 81 -9.25 -8.71 -1.44
C THR A 81 -10.35 -9.49 -2.13
N SER A 82 -11.36 -9.89 -1.38
CA SER A 82 -12.61 -10.47 -1.90
C SER A 82 -13.68 -9.40 -2.16
N SER A 83 -13.41 -8.14 -1.83
CA SER A 83 -14.38 -7.05 -1.99
C SER A 83 -14.45 -6.63 -3.47
N PRO A 84 -15.63 -6.76 -4.12
CA PRO A 84 -15.81 -6.34 -5.50
C PRO A 84 -15.73 -4.81 -5.64
N ASP A 85 -16.07 -4.07 -4.58
CA ASP A 85 -16.16 -2.61 -4.54
C ASP A 85 -14.84 -1.91 -4.20
N TYR A 86 -13.73 -2.65 -4.06
CA TYR A 86 -12.43 -2.02 -3.89
C TYR A 86 -12.04 -1.27 -5.18
N ARG A 87 -12.33 0.03 -5.21
CA ARG A 87 -11.88 1.00 -6.21
C ARG A 87 -10.56 1.59 -5.72
N GLY A 88 -9.49 0.81 -5.79
CA GLY A 88 -8.16 1.39 -5.65
C GLY A 88 -7.86 2.23 -6.89
N ASP A 89 -7.47 3.50 -6.70
CA ASP A 89 -6.93 4.37 -7.73
C ASP A 89 -5.63 3.78 -8.29
N GLY A 90 -5.75 2.87 -9.24
CA GLY A 90 -4.59 2.15 -9.75
C GLY A 90 -5.02 1.10 -10.76
N ASP A 91 -4.94 1.51 -12.02
CA ASP A 91 -4.95 0.68 -13.22
C ASP A 91 -4.36 -0.73 -12.99
N HIS A 92 -5.14 -1.77 -13.31
CA HIS A 92 -4.75 -2.91 -14.15
C HIS A 92 -5.90 -3.93 -14.27
N THR A 93 -6.44 -3.99 -15.49
CA THR A 93 -6.89 -5.17 -16.24
C THR A 93 -7.62 -6.29 -15.50
N GLY A 94 -8.95 -6.28 -15.63
CA GLY A 94 -9.80 -7.44 -15.42
C GLY A 94 -11.15 -7.20 -16.05
N ASP A 95 -11.25 -7.50 -17.35
CA ASP A 95 -12.49 -7.50 -18.12
C ASP A 95 -13.57 -8.24 -17.31
N HIS A 96 -14.61 -7.50 -16.94
CA HIS A 96 -15.66 -7.98 -16.06
C HIS A 96 -16.86 -8.33 -16.94
N PRO A 97 -17.22 -9.61 -17.11
CA PRO A 97 -18.52 -9.96 -17.67
C PRO A 97 -19.57 -9.62 -16.60
N ARG A 98 -19.99 -8.35 -16.57
CA ARG A 98 -21.08 -7.90 -15.70
C ARG A 98 -22.39 -8.57 -16.15
N GLU A 99 -22.99 -9.26 -15.20
CA GLU A 99 -24.44 -9.42 -15.06
C GLU A 99 -25.20 -10.20 -16.16
N ARG A 100 -25.15 -11.54 -16.10
CA ARG A 100 -26.36 -12.32 -16.41
C ARG A 100 -27.26 -12.38 -15.18
N ARG A 101 -28.14 -11.38 -15.15
CA ARG A 101 -29.25 -11.17 -14.21
C ARG A 101 -29.94 -12.49 -13.84
N ARG A 102 -29.80 -12.91 -12.57
CA ARG A 102 -30.78 -13.79 -11.92
C ARG A 102 -32.04 -12.94 -11.66
N ARG A 103 -32.99 -12.95 -12.59
CA ARG A 103 -34.37 -12.52 -12.34
C ARG A 103 -35.30 -13.71 -12.50
N GLY A 104 -36.01 -14.03 -11.41
CA GLY A 104 -37.31 -14.70 -11.44
C GLY A 104 -37.31 -16.19 -11.11
N ARG A 105 -37.37 -16.54 -9.82
CA ARG A 105 -38.04 -17.77 -9.38
C ARG A 105 -39.43 -17.37 -8.86
N ARG A 106 -40.46 -17.63 -9.65
CA ARG A 106 -41.87 -17.65 -9.22
C ARG A 106 -42.56 -18.76 -10.01
N HIS A 107 -42.88 -19.85 -9.33
CA HIS A 107 -44.11 -20.61 -9.48
C HIS A 107 -44.25 -21.54 -8.27
#